data_AF-A0A7S2B904-F1
#
_entry.id   AF-A0A7S2B904-F1
#
_cell.length_a   1.000
_cell.length_b   1.000
_cell.length_c   1.000
_cell.angle_alpha   90.00
_cell.angle_beta   90.00
_cell.angle_gamma   90.00
#
_symmetry.space_group_name_H-M   'P 1'
#
loop_
_entity.id
_entity.type
_entity.pdbx_description
1 polymer ?
#
loop_
_entity_poly.entity_id
_entity_poly.type
_entity_poly.pdbx_seq_one_letter_code
_entity_poly.pdbx_strand_id
1 'polypeptide(L)'
;ELVHAFDQCRAHANWSNLVHQACSEIRASSLSGECDYAEEFNRNPMAKFAGGHSACVRRRAELSVAMNLARDEKEKAAEAVQAAFDRCYNDTAPFRRHLN
;
A
#
# COMPACT_ATOMS: atom_id res chain seq x y z
N GLU A 1 12.19 3.86 1.91
CA GLU A 1 11.13 4.88 2.04
C GLU A 1 10.89 5.16 3.55
N LEU A 2 10.45 6.37 3.97
CA LEU A 2 10.24 6.76 5.38
C LEU A 2 9.20 5.92 6.13
N VAL A 3 8.07 5.59 5.51
CA VAL A 3 7.04 4.68 6.02
C VAL A 3 7.64 3.29 6.23
N HIS A 4 8.41 2.77 5.28
CA HIS A 4 9.10 1.46 5.46
C HIS A 4 10.05 1.48 6.66
N ALA A 5 10.81 2.56 6.83
CA ALA A 5 11.70 2.73 7.98
C ALA A 5 10.92 2.83 9.30
N PHE A 6 9.80 3.55 9.31
CA PHE A 6 8.91 3.64 10.47
C PHE A 6 8.28 2.29 10.81
N ASP A 7 7.90 1.49 9.82
CA ASP A 7 7.29 0.18 9.98
C ASP A 7 8.28 -0.84 10.53
N GLN A 8 9.53 -0.78 10.07
CA GLN A 8 10.63 -1.54 10.67
C GLN A 8 10.80 -1.23 12.16
N CYS A 9 10.76 0.06 12.53
CA CYS A 9 11.02 0.51 13.89
C CYS A 9 9.84 0.27 14.85
N ARG A 10 8.60 0.58 14.42
CA ARG A 10 7.40 0.54 15.27
C ARG A 10 6.70 -0.81 15.25
N ALA A 11 6.53 -1.39 14.07
CA ALA A 11 5.74 -2.60 13.87
C ALA A 11 6.61 -3.86 13.79
N HIS A 12 7.95 -3.71 13.88
CA HIS A 12 8.92 -4.80 13.71
C HIS A 12 8.62 -5.60 12.44
N ALA A 13 8.43 -4.89 11.32
CA ALA A 13 8.09 -5.50 10.04
C ALA A 13 9.05 -6.64 9.69
N ASN A 14 8.49 -7.81 9.34
CA ASN A 14 9.26 -8.97 8.94
C ASN A 14 9.25 -9.02 7.41
N TRP A 15 10.36 -8.62 6.79
CA TRP A 15 10.50 -8.64 5.33
C TRP A 15 10.61 -10.06 4.73
N SER A 16 10.59 -11.13 5.52
CA SER A 16 10.41 -12.49 5.00
C SER A 16 8.94 -12.95 5.00
N ASN A 17 8.06 -12.17 5.66
CA ASN A 17 6.63 -12.45 5.68
C ASN A 17 5.92 -11.57 4.65
N LEU A 18 5.29 -12.20 3.66
CA LEU A 18 4.65 -11.50 2.54
C LEU A 18 3.52 -10.56 2.96
N VAL A 19 2.76 -10.92 4.00
CA VAL A 19 1.69 -10.08 4.55
C VAL A 19 2.25 -8.85 5.26
N HIS A 20 3.41 -8.97 5.94
CA HIS A 20 4.09 -7.82 6.54
C HIS A 20 4.65 -6.89 5.47
N GLN A 21 5.27 -7.44 4.41
CA GLN A 21 5.69 -6.63 3.26
C GLN A 21 4.49 -5.91 2.64
N ALA A 22 3.42 -6.63 2.32
CA ALA A 22 2.21 -6.05 1.73
C ALA A 22 1.62 -4.95 2.60
N CYS A 23 1.56 -5.15 3.92
CA CYS A 23 1.12 -4.13 4.86
C CYS A 23 1.94 -2.84 4.78
N SER A 24 3.27 -2.98 4.72
CA SER A 24 4.20 -1.85 4.60
C SER A 24 4.05 -1.13 3.26
N GLU A 25 3.83 -1.87 2.16
CA GLU A 25 3.56 -1.27 0.84
C GLU A 25 2.21 -0.56 0.79
N ILE A 26 1.15 -1.15 1.36
CA ILE A 26 -0.17 -0.49 1.48
C ILE A 26 -0.04 0.85 2.19
N ARG A 27 0.71 0.89 3.30
CA ARG A 27 0.92 2.13 4.07
C ARG A 27 1.78 3.13 3.32
N ALA A 28 2.85 2.67 2.66
CA ALA A 28 3.69 3.54 1.83
C ALA A 28 2.85 4.18 0.71
N SER A 29 2.04 3.38 0.01
CA SER A 29 1.15 3.87 -1.04
C SER A 29 0.05 4.81 -0.53
N SER A 30 -0.47 4.54 0.67
CA SER A 30 -1.55 5.34 1.26
C SER A 30 -1.08 6.66 1.87
N LEU A 31 0.17 6.76 2.34
CA LEU A 31 0.63 7.89 3.16
C LEU A 31 1.68 8.77 2.47
N SER A 32 2.30 8.32 1.37
CA SER A 32 3.35 9.06 0.68
C SER A 32 2.84 10.12 -0.31
N GLY A 33 1.54 10.18 -0.56
CA GLY A 33 0.93 11.04 -1.59
C GLY A 33 1.01 10.47 -3.01
N GLU A 34 1.60 9.28 -3.22
CA GLU A 34 1.70 8.68 -4.56
C GLU A 34 0.34 8.35 -5.21
N CYS A 35 -0.72 8.27 -4.39
CA CYS A 35 -2.10 8.05 -4.81
C CYS A 35 -2.95 9.33 -4.72
N ASP A 36 -2.33 10.51 -4.69
CA ASP A 36 -3.05 11.79 -4.68
C ASP A 36 -3.94 11.93 -5.92
N TYR A 37 -5.19 12.32 -5.66
CA TYR A 37 -6.27 12.26 -6.64
C TYR A 37 -6.02 13.12 -7.90
N ALA A 38 -5.37 14.27 -7.74
CA ALA A 38 -5.03 15.15 -8.87
C ALA A 38 -4.01 14.49 -9.81
N GLU A 39 -3.02 13.82 -9.23
CA GLU A 39 -1.98 13.13 -9.99
C GLU A 39 -2.52 11.85 -10.63
N GLU A 40 -3.35 11.10 -9.91
CA GLU A 40 -3.98 9.89 -10.43
C GLU A 40 -5.03 10.21 -11.52
N PHE A 41 -5.74 11.34 -11.45
CA PHE A 41 -6.61 11.79 -12.53
C PHE A 41 -5.83 12.11 -13.81
N ASN A 42 -4.67 12.76 -13.68
CA ASN A 42 -3.80 13.03 -14.84
C ASN A 42 -3.21 11.75 -15.44
N ARG A 43 -2.90 10.74 -14.61
CA ARG A 43 -2.32 9.47 -15.06
C ARG A 43 -3.37 8.47 -15.57
N ASN A 44 -4.57 8.47 -14.98
CA ASN A 44 -5.66 7.56 -15.30
C ASN A 44 -7.02 8.28 -15.17
N PRO A 45 -7.51 8.95 -16.22
CA PRO A 45 -8.73 9.77 -16.18
C PRO A 45 -9.99 8.99 -15.75
N MET A 46 -10.02 7.66 -15.94
CA MET A 46 -11.11 6.78 -15.51
C MET A 46 -11.09 6.46 -14.01
N ALA A 47 -10.04 6.83 -13.27
CA ALA A 47 -9.91 6.58 -11.83
C ALA A 47 -11.05 7.22 -11.01
N LYS A 48 -11.72 8.27 -11.52
CA LYS A 48 -12.91 8.85 -10.88
C LYS A 48 -14.04 7.84 -10.64
N PHE A 49 -14.15 6.82 -11.47
CA PHE A 49 -15.22 5.83 -11.44
C PHE A 49 -14.78 4.46 -10.88
N ALA A 50 -13.50 4.30 -10.53
CA ALA A 50 -12.87 3.00 -10.29
C ALA A 50 -12.44 2.74 -8.82
N GLY A 51 -13.10 3.36 -7.83
CA GLY A 51 -12.82 3.10 -6.40
C GLY A 51 -11.80 4.05 -5.73
N GLY A 52 -11.39 5.11 -6.43
CA GLY A 52 -10.63 6.24 -5.86
C GLY A 52 -9.27 5.85 -5.28
N HIS A 53 -8.86 6.54 -4.20
CA HIS A 53 -7.57 6.36 -3.53
C HIS A 53 -7.29 4.89 -3.15
N SER A 54 -8.30 4.18 -2.63
CA SER A 54 -8.14 2.78 -2.22
C SER A 54 -7.75 1.84 -3.37
N ALA A 55 -8.28 2.06 -4.57
CA ALA A 55 -7.96 1.25 -5.75
C ALA A 55 -6.54 1.53 -6.24
N CYS A 56 -6.10 2.80 -6.20
CA CYS A 56 -4.70 3.15 -6.46
C CYS A 56 -3.76 2.44 -5.48
N VAL A 57 -4.07 2.49 -4.18
CA VAL A 57 -3.25 1.87 -3.14
C VAL A 57 -3.15 0.35 -3.33
N ARG A 58 -4.25 -0.34 -3.64
CA ARG A 58 -4.22 -1.79 -3.95
C ARG A 58 -3.28 -2.08 -5.13
N ARG A 59 -3.48 -1.40 -6.27
CA ARG A 59 -2.66 -1.59 -7.47
C ARG A 59 -1.18 -1.36 -7.19
N ARG A 60 -0.85 -0.28 -6.49
CA ARG A 60 0.53 0.11 -6.20
C ARG A 60 1.21 -0.87 -5.25
N ALA A 61 0.52 -1.27 -4.18
CA ALA A 61 1.04 -2.26 -3.24
C ALA A 61 1.26 -3.62 -3.92
N GLU A 62 0.32 -4.09 -4.74
CA GLU A 62 0.46 -5.36 -5.50
C GLU A 62 1.67 -5.33 -6.43
N LEU A 63 1.84 -4.24 -7.18
CA LEU A 63 3.00 -4.06 -8.05
C LEU A 63 4.32 -4.07 -7.26
N SER A 64 4.37 -3.36 -6.13
CA SER A 64 5.56 -3.27 -5.28
C SER A 64 5.94 -4.63 -4.69
N VAL A 65 4.97 -5.35 -4.10
CA VAL A 65 5.18 -6.69 -3.55
C VAL A 65 5.61 -7.67 -4.63
N ALA A 66 4.96 -7.66 -5.81
CA ALA A 66 5.28 -8.56 -6.91
C ALA A 66 6.69 -8.34 -7.50
N MET A 67 7.31 -7.18 -7.28
CA MET A 67 8.70 -6.93 -7.67
C MET A 67 9.71 -7.67 -6.79
N ASN A 68 9.33 -8.05 -5.57
CA ASN A 68 10.18 -8.79 -4.62
C ASN A 68 10.00 -10.30 -4.71
N LEU A 69 9.09 -10.79 -5.58
CA LEU A 69 8.78 -12.21 -5.74
C LEU A 69 9.41 -12.79 -7.00
N ALA A 70 9.59 -14.11 -6.99
CA ALA A 70 9.90 -14.86 -8.21
C ALA A 70 8.77 -14.70 -9.24
N ARG A 71 9.10 -14.87 -10.53
CA ARG A 71 8.17 -14.59 -11.63
C ARG A 71 6.88 -15.42 -11.55
N ASP A 72 6.99 -16.66 -11.08
CA ASP A 72 5.93 -17.66 -10.93
C ASP A 72 5.15 -17.55 -9.62
N GLU A 73 5.48 -16.58 -8.77
CA GLU A 73 4.81 -16.34 -7.49
C GLU A 73 4.07 -14.99 -7.43
N LYS A 74 4.07 -14.22 -8.52
CA LYS A 74 3.52 -12.86 -8.54
C LYS A 74 2.05 -12.79 -8.17
N GLU A 75 1.30 -13.87 -8.43
CA GLU A 75 -0.11 -14.01 -8.04
C GLU A 75 -0.29 -13.92 -6.51
N LYS A 76 0.69 -14.38 -5.72
CA LYS A 76 0.67 -14.30 -4.26
C LYS A 76 0.70 -12.86 -3.73
N ALA A 77 1.14 -11.90 -4.55
CA ALA A 77 1.14 -10.49 -4.16
C ALA A 77 -0.28 -9.97 -3.94
N ALA A 78 -1.22 -10.31 -4.82
CA ALA A 78 -2.62 -9.92 -4.71
C ALA A 78 -3.27 -10.50 -3.44
N GLU A 79 -3.01 -11.78 -3.15
CA GLU A 79 -3.51 -12.44 -1.94
C GLU A 79 -2.98 -11.80 -0.66
N ALA A 80 -1.67 -11.49 -0.60
CA ALA A 80 -1.07 -10.85 0.55
C ALA A 80 -1.59 -9.42 0.76
N VAL A 81 -1.76 -8.66 -0.32
CA VAL A 81 -2.37 -7.31 -0.27
C VAL A 81 -3.81 -7.41 0.21
N GLN A 82 -4.61 -8.34 -0.32
CA GLN A 82 -5.99 -8.54 0.12
C GLN A 82 -6.06 -8.88 1.61
N ALA A 83 -5.20 -9.77 2.10
CA ALA A 83 -5.17 -10.18 3.50
C ALA A 83 -4.76 -9.04 4.46
N ALA A 84 -3.88 -8.14 4.03
CA ALA A 84 -3.40 -7.02 4.85
C ALA A 84 -4.26 -5.75 4.75
N PHE A 85 -5.06 -5.60 3.68
CA PHE A 85 -5.57 -4.31 3.24
C PHE A 85 -6.33 -3.54 4.32
N ASP A 86 -7.39 -4.11 4.87
CA ASP A 86 -8.30 -3.38 5.77
C ASP A 86 -7.57 -2.89 7.03
N ARG A 87 -6.63 -3.69 7.54
CA ARG A 87 -5.83 -3.31 8.70
C ARG A 87 -4.85 -2.20 8.35
N CYS A 88 -4.08 -2.38 7.29
CA CYS A 88 -2.92 -1.54 7.01
C CYS A 88 -3.31 -0.22 6.31
N TYR A 89 -4.36 -0.23 5.49
CA TYR A 89 -4.91 0.97 4.87
C TYR A 89 -5.51 1.94 5.91
N ASN A 90 -6.05 1.41 7.02
CA ASN A 90 -6.59 2.23 8.10
C ASN A 90 -5.54 2.67 9.14
N ASP A 91 -4.30 2.16 9.06
CA ASP A 91 -3.21 2.56 9.96
C ASP A 91 -2.49 3.81 9.41
N THR A 92 -2.91 4.97 9.90
CA THR A 92 -2.37 6.26 9.45
C THR A 92 -1.15 6.72 10.23
N ALA A 93 -0.64 5.95 11.19
CA ALA A 93 0.50 6.37 12.00
C ALA A 93 1.75 6.68 11.14
N PRO A 94 2.56 7.70 11.51
CA PRO A 94 2.43 8.59 12.68
C PRO A 94 1.47 9.76 12.49
N PHE A 95 0.85 9.87 11.31
CA PHE A 95 -0.11 10.92 11.01
C PHE A 95 -1.42 10.64 11.75
N ARG A 96 -1.77 11.50 12.70
CA ARG A 96 -3.12 11.45 13.29
C ARG A 96 -4.10 11.89 12.22
N ARG A 97 -5.20 11.14 12.03
CA ARG A 97 -6.40 11.76 11.46
C ARG A 97 -6.74 12.92 12.38
N HIS A 98 -6.77 14.15 11.89
CA HIS A 98 -7.40 15.23 12.63
C HIS A 98 -8.84 14.75 12.89
N LEU A 99 -9.12 14.40 14.14
CA LEU A 99 -10.48 14.20 14.60
C LEU A 99 -11.10 15.59 14.49
N ASN A 100 -11.85 15.81 13.41
CA ASN A 100 -12.73 16.96 13.32
C ASN A 100 -13.79 16.85 14.42
#